data_AF-A0A6I4V544-F1
#
_entry.id   AF-A0A6I4V544-F1
#
_cell.length_a   1.000
_cell.length_b   1.000
_cell.length_c   1.000
_cell.angle_alpha   90.00
_cell.angle_beta   90.00
_cell.angle_gamma   90.00
#
_symmetry.space_group_name_H-M   'P 1'
#
loop_
_entity.id
_entity.type
_entity.pdbx_description
1 polymer ?
#
loop_
_entity_poly.entity_id
_entity_poly.type
_entity_poly.pdbx_seq_one_letter_code
_entity_poly.pdbx_strand_id
1 'polypeptide(L)'
;MIKLQIALAGMALAMTAQPAHAKRLYSIWNLVPQGEQGDLAGTTSLPIFEQSLVPARAVRLMADAVTDKGKTIPAGTELFRVVEETGKSAFCTVKDRSAGNAAKSLFIPALDKRPCLVDTDNDGIFDLSFNVFDKYGSALTPSGNLKKAKALQQGSAYEEMKPTEFSAGYRMTFRIYGKPDLSKLGVAVALDKGTGKAEEGVARTERVGNTVMAMNGQFTVNSIIDDRVLANVKADPSVVLVGDSNGGMAVVSKLPAFLGD
;
A
#
# COMPACT_ATOMS: atom_id res chain seq x y z
N MET A 1 18.29 64.36 -8.75
CA MET A 1 16.97 63.69 -8.64
C MET A 1 16.83 62.76 -9.83
N ILE A 2 16.96 61.45 -9.63
CA ILE A 2 16.85 60.42 -10.68
C ILE A 2 15.63 59.56 -10.31
N LYS A 3 14.60 59.54 -11.16
CA LYS A 3 13.42 58.68 -11.03
C LYS A 3 13.69 57.37 -11.77
N LEU A 4 13.82 56.27 -11.03
CA LEU A 4 13.96 54.93 -11.56
C LEU A 4 12.55 54.31 -11.68
N GLN A 5 12.05 54.14 -12.90
CA GLN A 5 10.82 53.39 -13.17
C GLN A 5 11.18 51.94 -13.47
N ILE A 6 10.81 51.02 -12.57
CA ILE A 6 10.95 49.58 -12.77
C ILE A 6 9.69 49.10 -13.49
N ALA A 7 9.85 48.72 -14.76
CA ALA A 7 8.82 48.04 -15.53
C ALA A 7 8.72 46.58 -15.05
N LEU A 8 7.59 46.21 -14.44
CA LEU A 8 7.25 44.81 -14.16
C LEU A 8 6.81 44.15 -15.48
N ALA A 9 7.69 43.32 -16.05
CA ALA A 9 7.31 42.40 -17.11
C ALA A 9 6.48 41.26 -16.51
N GLY A 10 5.19 41.21 -16.85
CA GLY A 10 4.31 40.11 -16.49
C GLY A 10 4.71 38.84 -17.24
N MET A 11 5.36 37.90 -16.55
CA MET A 11 5.48 36.53 -17.03
C MET A 11 4.11 35.86 -16.93
N ALA A 12 3.43 35.74 -18.07
CA ALA A 12 2.31 34.83 -18.21
C ALA A 12 2.85 33.40 -18.05
N LEU A 13 2.65 32.83 -16.86
CA LEU A 13 2.81 31.40 -16.63
C LEU A 13 1.84 30.67 -17.57
N ALA A 14 2.38 30.14 -18.67
CA ALA A 14 1.67 29.16 -19.47
C ALA A 14 1.36 27.97 -18.56
N MET A 15 0.13 27.93 -18.04
CA MET A 15 -0.38 26.77 -17.34
C MET A 15 -0.45 25.65 -18.38
N THR A 16 0.57 24.80 -18.39
CA THR A 16 0.51 23.51 -19.07
C THR A 16 -0.67 22.77 -18.47
N ALA A 17 -1.76 22.67 -19.23
CA ALA A 17 -2.93 21.91 -18.84
C ALA A 17 -2.46 20.50 -18.47
N GLN A 18 -2.52 20.18 -17.18
CA GLN A 18 -2.23 18.82 -16.74
C GLN A 18 -3.20 17.90 -17.50
N PRO A 19 -2.69 16.85 -18.17
CA PRO A 19 -3.55 15.91 -18.87
C PRO A 19 -4.60 15.42 -17.88
N ALA A 20 -5.88 15.40 -18.30
CA ALA A 20 -7.01 14.98 -17.49
C ALA A 20 -6.65 13.72 -16.69
N HIS A 21 -6.30 13.93 -15.42
CA HIS A 21 -5.59 12.95 -14.61
C HIS A 21 -6.45 11.69 -14.51
N ALA A 22 -5.82 10.51 -14.63
CA ALA A 22 -6.47 9.28 -14.22
C ALA A 22 -7.01 9.49 -12.79
N LYS A 23 -8.27 9.12 -12.56
CA LYS A 23 -8.90 9.34 -11.27
C LYS A 23 -8.13 8.60 -10.18
N ARG A 24 -8.08 9.21 -9.00
CA ARG A 24 -7.36 8.63 -7.85
C ARG A 24 -8.07 7.38 -7.37
N LEU A 25 -7.33 6.28 -7.36
CA LEU A 25 -7.71 5.04 -6.69
C LEU A 25 -6.95 4.96 -5.36
N TYR A 26 -7.65 4.46 -4.36
CA TYR A 26 -7.15 4.21 -3.02
C TYR A 26 -7.21 2.73 -2.74
N SER A 27 -6.19 2.20 -2.07
CA SER A 27 -6.24 0.87 -1.46
C SER A 27 -6.01 0.99 0.05
N ILE A 28 -6.69 0.14 0.81
CA ILE A 28 -6.70 0.19 2.28
C ILE A 28 -6.13 -1.13 2.80
N TRP A 29 -5.17 -1.04 3.70
CA TRP A 29 -4.45 -2.19 4.23
C TRP A 29 -4.33 -2.10 5.75
N ASN A 30 -4.56 -3.23 6.41
CA ASN A 30 -4.38 -3.40 7.85
C ASN A 30 -2.96 -3.89 8.14
N LEU A 31 -2.38 -3.35 9.19
CA LEU A 31 -1.10 -3.79 9.74
C LEU A 31 -1.36 -4.81 10.84
N VAL A 32 -1.01 -6.07 10.59
CA VAL A 32 -1.26 -7.18 11.52
C VAL A 32 0.06 -7.65 12.11
N PRO A 33 0.29 -7.46 13.42
CA PRO A 33 1.48 -7.97 14.12
C PRO A 33 1.76 -9.44 13.80
N GLN A 34 3.01 -9.75 13.50
CA GLN A 34 3.51 -11.11 13.35
C GLN A 34 4.37 -11.42 14.58
N GLY A 35 3.81 -12.19 15.52
CA GLY A 35 4.47 -12.55 16.77
C GLY A 35 3.99 -11.75 17.99
N GLU A 36 4.76 -11.86 19.07
CA GLU A 36 4.41 -11.28 20.37
C GLU A 36 4.62 -9.77 20.41
N GLN A 37 3.80 -9.11 21.24
CA GLN A 37 3.96 -7.72 21.65
C GLN A 37 4.34 -7.68 23.14
N GLY A 38 4.88 -6.57 23.61
CA GLY A 38 5.36 -6.42 24.99
C GLY A 38 6.87 -6.26 25.04
N ASP A 39 7.51 -6.78 26.10
CA ASP A 39 8.95 -6.63 26.28
C ASP A 39 9.72 -7.57 25.35
N LEU A 40 10.29 -7.00 24.30
CA LEU A 40 11.06 -7.71 23.28
C LEU A 40 12.54 -7.34 23.41
N ALA A 41 13.40 -8.36 23.34
CA ALA A 41 14.84 -8.19 23.24
C ALA A 41 15.28 -8.39 21.78
N GLY A 42 16.15 -7.51 21.29
CA GLY A 42 16.68 -7.58 19.93
C GLY A 42 18.07 -6.99 19.83
N THR A 43 18.59 -6.92 18.60
CA THR A 43 19.82 -6.20 18.30
C THR A 43 19.52 -5.03 17.38
N THR A 44 20.38 -4.00 17.37
CA THR A 44 20.21 -2.85 16.46
C THR A 44 20.41 -3.20 14.97
N SER A 45 20.92 -4.41 14.68
CA SER A 45 21.14 -4.92 13.33
C SER A 45 20.00 -5.80 12.81
N LEU A 46 19.10 -6.29 13.66
CA LEU A 46 18.04 -7.23 13.27
C LEU A 46 16.65 -6.63 13.50
N PRO A 47 15.64 -7.08 12.74
CA PRO A 47 14.25 -6.75 13.05
C PRO A 47 13.91 -7.13 14.49
N ILE A 48 13.28 -6.22 15.22
CA ILE A 48 12.74 -6.46 16.57
C ILE A 48 11.24 -6.77 16.54
N PHE A 49 10.57 -6.36 15.47
CA PHE A 49 9.13 -6.50 15.32
C PHE A 49 8.76 -6.63 13.84
N GLU A 50 7.74 -7.42 13.55
CA GLU A 50 7.26 -7.65 12.19
C GLU A 50 5.74 -7.50 12.13
N GLN A 51 5.25 -7.04 10.98
CA GLN A 51 3.82 -6.94 10.68
C GLN A 51 3.58 -7.45 9.26
N SER A 52 2.47 -8.15 9.07
CA SER A 52 1.94 -8.45 7.75
C SER A 52 1.00 -7.35 7.33
N LEU A 53 1.03 -7.03 6.04
CA LEU A 53 0.15 -6.03 5.45
C LEU A 53 -0.93 -6.75 4.66
N VAL A 54 -2.14 -6.76 5.20
CA VAL A 54 -3.30 -7.47 4.61
C VAL A 54 -4.32 -6.45 4.11
N PRO A 55 -5.02 -6.70 2.98
CA PRO A 55 -6.01 -5.76 2.49
C PRO A 55 -7.19 -5.68 3.47
N ALA A 56 -7.76 -4.49 3.65
CA ALA A 56 -8.90 -4.31 4.54
C ALA A 56 -10.14 -5.09 4.07
N ARG A 57 -10.31 -5.24 2.75
CA ARG A 57 -11.29 -6.13 2.13
C ARG A 57 -10.64 -6.90 0.99
N ALA A 58 -10.86 -8.21 0.98
CA ALA A 58 -10.44 -9.11 -0.09
C ALA A 58 -11.56 -10.09 -0.44
N VAL A 59 -11.50 -10.60 -1.66
CA VAL A 59 -12.44 -11.58 -2.18
C VAL A 59 -11.69 -12.62 -3.01
N ARG A 60 -12.30 -13.79 -3.18
CA ARG A 60 -11.80 -14.86 -4.05
C ARG A 60 -12.80 -15.11 -5.17
N LEU A 61 -12.30 -15.24 -6.40
CA LEU A 61 -13.14 -15.65 -7.53
C LEU A 61 -13.64 -17.09 -7.35
N MET A 62 -14.94 -17.30 -7.51
CA MET A 62 -15.56 -18.62 -7.46
C MET A 62 -15.61 -19.31 -8.83
N ALA A 63 -15.46 -18.55 -9.91
CA ALA A 63 -15.41 -19.03 -11.28
C ALA A 63 -14.37 -18.24 -12.09
N ASP A 64 -14.10 -18.70 -13.31
CA ASP A 64 -13.28 -17.94 -14.24
C ASP A 64 -14.02 -16.67 -14.68
N ALA A 65 -13.32 -15.53 -14.69
CA ALA A 65 -13.79 -14.29 -15.30
C ALA A 65 -13.07 -14.06 -16.63
N VAL A 66 -13.79 -13.63 -17.67
CA VAL A 66 -13.20 -13.39 -18.99
C VAL A 66 -13.38 -11.93 -19.37
N THR A 67 -12.26 -11.21 -19.56
CA THR A 67 -12.29 -9.78 -19.91
C THR A 67 -12.82 -9.55 -21.32
N ASP A 68 -13.14 -8.29 -21.64
CA ASP A 68 -13.53 -7.82 -22.98
C ASP A 68 -12.56 -8.24 -24.10
N LYS A 69 -11.29 -8.49 -23.74
CA LYS A 69 -10.21 -8.91 -24.62
C LYS A 69 -9.94 -10.42 -24.61
N GLY A 70 -10.82 -11.22 -24.01
CA GLY A 70 -10.66 -12.67 -23.91
C GLY A 70 -9.58 -13.12 -22.93
N LYS A 71 -9.10 -12.26 -22.03
CA LYS A 71 -8.16 -12.67 -20.97
C LYS A 71 -8.94 -13.35 -19.85
N THR A 72 -8.60 -14.60 -19.56
CA THR A 72 -9.16 -15.34 -18.43
C THR A 72 -8.43 -14.98 -17.13
N ILE A 73 -9.19 -14.72 -16.07
CA ILE A 73 -8.75 -14.64 -14.69
C ILE A 73 -9.31 -15.87 -14.00
N PRO A 74 -8.47 -16.81 -13.54
CA PRO A 74 -8.94 -18.12 -13.10
C PRO A 74 -9.71 -18.04 -11.78
N ALA A 75 -10.63 -19.00 -11.57
CA ALA A 75 -11.21 -19.28 -10.27
C ALA A 75 -10.11 -19.47 -9.20
N GLY A 76 -10.42 -19.10 -7.97
CA GLY A 76 -9.47 -19.09 -6.87
C GLY A 76 -8.55 -17.87 -6.83
N THR A 77 -8.59 -16.99 -7.84
CA THR A 77 -7.80 -15.75 -7.82
C THR A 77 -8.28 -14.82 -6.70
N GLU A 78 -7.34 -14.38 -5.87
CA GLU A 78 -7.59 -13.45 -4.78
C GLU A 78 -7.46 -12.00 -5.26
N LEU A 79 -8.41 -11.17 -4.85
CA LEU A 79 -8.53 -9.78 -5.26
C LEU A 79 -8.66 -8.89 -4.02
N PHE A 80 -8.04 -7.71 -4.05
CA PHE A 80 -8.18 -6.71 -2.98
C PHE A 80 -9.00 -5.52 -3.44
N ARG A 81 -9.77 -4.91 -2.53
CA ARG A 81 -10.62 -3.76 -2.86
C ARG A 81 -9.78 -2.50 -3.10
N VAL A 82 -10.17 -1.75 -4.12
CA VAL A 82 -9.75 -0.37 -4.38
C VAL A 82 -10.98 0.52 -4.50
N VAL A 83 -10.85 1.80 -4.16
CA VAL A 83 -11.97 2.75 -4.09
C VAL A 83 -11.59 4.05 -4.79
N GLU A 84 -12.50 4.64 -5.57
CA GLU A 84 -12.40 6.01 -6.08
C GLU A 84 -12.93 7.02 -5.03
N GLU A 85 -12.54 8.29 -5.12
CA GLU A 85 -13.08 9.37 -4.28
C GLU A 85 -14.62 9.48 -4.31
N THR A 86 -15.26 8.97 -5.38
CA THR A 86 -16.72 8.95 -5.51
C THR A 86 -17.40 7.78 -4.79
N GLY A 87 -16.65 6.98 -4.01
CA GLY A 87 -17.15 5.79 -3.29
C GLY A 87 -17.32 4.54 -4.16
N LYS A 88 -17.13 4.64 -5.48
CA LYS A 88 -17.16 3.47 -6.36
C LYS A 88 -15.96 2.58 -6.08
N SER A 89 -16.17 1.27 -6.04
CA SER A 89 -15.12 0.32 -5.74
C SER A 89 -14.89 -0.68 -6.86
N ALA A 90 -13.73 -1.32 -6.82
CA ALA A 90 -13.35 -2.43 -7.67
C ALA A 90 -12.43 -3.38 -6.90
N PHE A 91 -12.20 -4.56 -7.46
CA PHE A 91 -11.37 -5.58 -6.86
C PHE A 91 -10.23 -5.93 -7.81
N CYS A 92 -9.00 -5.71 -7.37
CA CYS A 92 -7.81 -5.81 -8.19
C CYS A 92 -7.00 -7.06 -7.86
N THR A 93 -6.44 -7.69 -8.88
CA THR A 93 -5.47 -8.78 -8.71
C THR A 93 -4.18 -8.28 -8.07
N VAL A 94 -3.51 -9.14 -7.31
CA VAL A 94 -2.11 -8.91 -6.91
C VAL A 94 -1.19 -9.38 -8.02
N LYS A 95 -0.08 -8.68 -8.23
CA LYS A 95 0.92 -9.16 -9.17
C LYS A 95 1.66 -10.33 -8.56
N ASP A 96 1.78 -11.43 -9.30
CA ASP A 96 2.76 -12.45 -8.97
C ASP A 96 4.18 -11.88 -9.19
N ARG A 97 4.90 -11.70 -8.09
CA ARG A 97 6.26 -11.16 -8.03
C ARG A 97 7.29 -12.25 -7.66
N SER A 98 6.92 -13.53 -7.73
CA SER A 98 7.86 -14.65 -7.55
C SER A 98 9.07 -14.50 -8.47
N ALA A 99 10.21 -15.08 -8.08
CA ALA A 99 11.50 -14.89 -8.76
C ALA A 99 11.44 -15.18 -10.28
N GLY A 100 10.57 -16.09 -10.74
CA GLY A 100 10.36 -16.39 -12.16
C GLY A 100 9.55 -15.34 -12.93
N ASN A 101 8.70 -14.55 -12.25
CA ASN A 101 7.80 -13.56 -12.86
C ASN A 101 8.26 -12.10 -12.64
N ALA A 102 9.13 -11.84 -11.66
CA ALA A 102 9.70 -10.53 -11.41
C ALA A 102 10.53 -9.98 -12.59
N ALA A 103 11.32 -10.83 -13.25
CA ALA A 103 12.19 -10.42 -14.36
C ALA A 103 11.41 -9.89 -15.57
N LYS A 104 10.25 -10.47 -15.89
CA LYS A 104 9.40 -10.03 -17.01
C LYS A 104 8.79 -8.65 -16.79
N SER A 105 8.65 -8.23 -15.54
CA SER A 105 8.09 -6.93 -15.17
C SER A 105 9.03 -5.75 -15.39
N LEU A 106 10.35 -5.95 -15.27
CA LEU A 106 11.32 -4.86 -15.19
C LEU A 106 11.59 -4.20 -16.54
N PHE A 107 11.39 -4.92 -17.64
CA PHE A 107 11.81 -4.47 -18.98
C PHE A 107 10.68 -3.87 -19.83
N ILE A 108 9.40 -4.06 -19.48
CA ILE A 108 8.27 -3.52 -20.26
C ILE A 108 7.18 -3.00 -19.31
N PRO A 109 7.25 -1.73 -18.87
CA PRO A 109 6.26 -1.11 -17.98
C PRO A 109 4.82 -1.17 -18.50
N ALA A 110 4.64 -1.18 -19.84
CA ALA A 110 3.33 -1.32 -20.47
C ALA A 110 2.65 -2.69 -20.24
N LEU A 111 3.43 -3.72 -19.88
CA LEU A 111 2.94 -5.05 -19.48
C LEU A 111 2.58 -5.11 -17.99
N ASP A 112 2.84 -4.05 -17.20
CA ASP A 112 2.45 -4.01 -15.78
C ASP A 112 0.99 -3.60 -15.58
N LYS A 113 0.10 -4.19 -16.40
CA LYS A 113 -1.34 -4.03 -16.31
C LYS A 113 -1.92 -5.21 -15.54
N ARG A 114 -2.62 -4.91 -14.45
CA ARG A 114 -3.36 -5.88 -13.67
C ARG A 114 -4.85 -5.71 -13.90
N PRO A 115 -5.58 -6.80 -14.15
CA PRO A 115 -7.03 -6.72 -14.24
C PRO A 115 -7.60 -6.38 -12.87
N CYS A 116 -8.59 -5.51 -12.89
CA CYS A 116 -9.49 -5.25 -11.79
C CYS A 116 -10.91 -5.46 -12.29
N LEU A 117 -11.74 -5.98 -11.40
CA LEU A 117 -13.13 -6.33 -11.65
C LEU A 117 -14.03 -5.39 -10.87
N VAL A 118 -15.20 -5.11 -11.43
CA VAL A 118 -16.21 -4.23 -10.83
C VAL A 118 -17.48 -5.04 -10.68
N ASP A 119 -18.07 -4.94 -9.50
CA ASP A 119 -19.42 -5.39 -9.19
C ASP A 119 -20.24 -4.09 -9.10
N THR A 120 -21.04 -3.83 -10.13
CA THR A 120 -21.67 -2.52 -10.33
C THR A 120 -22.86 -2.29 -9.40
N ASP A 121 -23.55 -3.35 -8.99
CA ASP A 121 -24.76 -3.34 -8.16
C ASP A 121 -24.58 -3.98 -6.77
N ASN A 122 -23.38 -4.51 -6.47
CA ASN A 122 -23.02 -5.19 -5.23
C ASN A 122 -23.81 -6.49 -5.00
N ASP A 123 -24.08 -7.24 -6.06
CA ASP A 123 -24.82 -8.51 -5.99
C ASP A 123 -23.92 -9.74 -5.76
N GLY A 124 -22.60 -9.53 -5.66
CA GLY A 124 -21.62 -10.60 -5.52
C GLY A 124 -21.09 -11.12 -6.85
N ILE A 125 -21.41 -10.49 -7.98
CA ILE A 125 -21.02 -10.88 -9.32
C ILE A 125 -20.27 -9.73 -10.00
N PHE A 126 -19.09 -10.04 -10.54
CA PHE A 126 -18.38 -9.08 -11.37
C PHE A 126 -19.01 -8.99 -12.76
N ASP A 127 -19.30 -7.77 -13.22
CA ASP A 127 -19.90 -7.47 -14.51
C ASP A 127 -18.99 -6.63 -15.43
N LEU A 128 -18.06 -5.85 -14.87
CA LEU A 128 -17.09 -5.07 -15.64
C LEU A 128 -15.64 -5.40 -15.27
N SER A 129 -14.72 -5.07 -16.18
CA SER A 129 -13.28 -5.11 -15.93
C SER A 129 -12.56 -3.89 -16.50
N PHE A 130 -11.47 -3.52 -15.86
CA PHE A 130 -10.49 -2.56 -16.38
C PHE A 130 -9.09 -2.99 -15.96
N ASN A 131 -8.08 -2.23 -16.36
CA ASN A 131 -6.72 -2.49 -15.94
C ASN A 131 -6.19 -1.33 -15.10
N VAL A 132 -5.53 -1.66 -14.00
CA VAL A 132 -4.67 -0.75 -13.26
C VAL A 132 -3.22 -0.95 -13.65
N PHE A 133 -2.46 0.12 -13.59
CA PHE A 133 -1.03 0.15 -13.74
C PHE A 133 -0.38 0.15 -12.36
N ASP A 134 0.70 -0.60 -12.27
CA ASP A 134 1.56 -0.61 -11.11
C ASP A 134 2.85 0.17 -11.41
N LYS A 135 2.83 1.49 -11.23
CA LYS A 135 3.97 2.35 -11.59
C LYS A 135 5.19 2.11 -10.69
N TYR A 136 4.98 1.68 -9.43
CA TYR A 136 6.03 1.55 -8.41
C TYR A 136 6.11 0.15 -7.78
N GLY A 137 5.50 -0.83 -8.43
CA GLY A 137 5.60 -2.24 -8.05
C GLY A 137 4.81 -2.65 -6.80
N SER A 138 3.79 -1.90 -6.41
CA SER A 138 3.05 -2.13 -5.17
C SER A 138 1.53 -2.19 -5.38
N ALA A 139 0.88 -3.21 -4.80
CA ALA A 139 -0.58 -3.25 -4.66
C ALA A 139 -1.12 -2.08 -3.80
N LEU A 140 -0.25 -1.40 -3.06
CA LEU A 140 -0.60 -0.28 -2.19
C LEU A 140 -1.00 0.97 -2.98
N THR A 141 -0.45 1.18 -4.18
CA THR A 141 -0.62 2.44 -4.94
C THR A 141 -1.16 2.17 -6.35
N PRO A 142 -2.39 1.61 -6.48
CA PRO A 142 -2.95 1.26 -7.78
C PRO A 142 -3.27 2.53 -8.59
N SER A 143 -2.97 2.53 -9.90
CA SER A 143 -3.30 3.66 -10.78
C SER A 143 -4.19 3.21 -11.94
N GLY A 144 -5.37 3.80 -12.11
CA GLY A 144 -6.34 3.35 -13.12
C GLY A 144 -7.49 4.32 -13.30
N ASN A 145 -8.49 3.93 -14.10
CA ASN A 145 -9.68 4.74 -14.32
C ASN A 145 -10.90 3.83 -14.44
N LEU A 146 -11.76 3.86 -13.41
CA LEU A 146 -12.93 2.99 -13.34
C LEU A 146 -13.95 3.29 -14.44
N LYS A 147 -14.00 4.54 -14.93
CA LYS A 147 -14.87 4.93 -16.06
C LYS A 147 -14.50 4.24 -17.37
N LYS A 148 -13.29 3.67 -17.47
CA LYS A 148 -12.84 2.90 -18.64
C LYS A 148 -13.14 1.40 -18.49
N ALA A 149 -13.87 0.99 -17.46
CA ALA A 149 -14.32 -0.38 -17.32
C ALA A 149 -15.22 -0.79 -18.49
N LYS A 150 -15.05 -2.04 -18.90
CA LYS A 150 -15.72 -2.69 -20.03
C LYS A 150 -16.42 -3.93 -19.52
N ALA A 151 -17.56 -4.26 -20.11
CA ALA A 151 -18.28 -5.49 -19.78
C ALA A 151 -17.35 -6.72 -19.91
N LEU A 152 -17.43 -7.61 -18.92
CA LEU A 152 -16.83 -8.93 -19.02
C LEU A 152 -17.55 -9.72 -20.12
N GLN A 153 -16.80 -10.54 -20.87
CA GLN A 153 -17.41 -11.55 -21.75
C GLN A 153 -18.10 -12.64 -20.93
N GLN A 154 -17.53 -12.93 -19.75
CA GLN A 154 -18.08 -13.84 -18.75
C GLN A 154 -17.79 -13.26 -17.37
N GLY A 155 -18.86 -12.91 -16.65
CA GLY A 155 -18.80 -12.49 -15.25
C GLY A 155 -18.40 -13.63 -14.32
N SER A 156 -18.04 -13.32 -13.08
CA SER A 156 -17.75 -14.32 -12.05
C SER A 156 -18.29 -13.87 -10.71
N ALA A 157 -18.94 -14.80 -10.01
CA ALA A 157 -19.23 -14.65 -8.60
C ALA A 157 -17.92 -14.63 -7.79
N TYR A 158 -17.97 -14.03 -6.60
CA TYR A 158 -16.88 -14.05 -5.63
C TYR A 158 -17.37 -14.37 -4.23
N GLU A 159 -16.45 -14.83 -3.38
CA GLU A 159 -16.67 -14.97 -1.94
C GLU A 159 -15.81 -13.94 -1.19
N GLU A 160 -16.35 -13.37 -0.11
CA GLU A 160 -15.55 -12.54 0.79
C GLU A 160 -14.52 -13.39 1.53
N MET A 161 -13.30 -12.87 1.63
CA MET A 161 -12.20 -13.51 2.34
C MET A 161 -11.94 -12.79 3.65
N LYS A 162 -11.45 -13.54 4.65
CA LYS A 162 -10.84 -12.89 5.81
C LYS A 162 -9.53 -12.23 5.36
N PRO A 163 -9.19 -11.02 5.83
CA PRO A 163 -7.92 -10.37 5.49
C PRO A 163 -6.70 -11.26 5.72
N THR A 164 -6.71 -12.08 6.78
CA THR A 164 -5.62 -13.00 7.13
C THR A 164 -5.48 -14.21 6.20
N GLU A 165 -6.47 -14.50 5.37
CA GLU A 165 -6.44 -15.61 4.39
C GLU A 165 -5.84 -15.15 3.05
N PHE A 166 -5.61 -13.85 2.87
CA PHE A 166 -5.04 -13.30 1.64
C PHE A 166 -3.56 -13.67 1.51
N SER A 167 -3.21 -14.35 0.44
CA SER A 167 -1.90 -14.98 0.23
C SER A 167 -0.76 -14.01 -0.09
N ALA A 168 -1.06 -12.73 -0.35
CA ALA A 168 -0.02 -11.76 -0.68
C ALA A 168 0.89 -11.50 0.53
N GLY A 169 2.14 -11.96 0.43
CA GLY A 169 3.16 -11.88 1.49
C GLY A 169 3.80 -10.51 1.67
N TYR A 170 3.00 -9.44 1.72
CA TYR A 170 3.52 -8.11 2.08
C TYR A 170 3.92 -8.11 3.55
N ARG A 171 5.20 -7.85 3.83
CA ARG A 171 5.74 -7.85 5.19
C ARG A 171 6.45 -6.55 5.49
N MET A 172 6.26 -6.05 6.70
CA MET A 172 6.91 -4.88 7.23
C MET A 172 7.77 -5.28 8.42
N THR A 173 9.05 -4.94 8.37
CA THR A 173 10.00 -5.25 9.44
C THR A 173 10.48 -3.96 10.07
N PHE A 174 10.51 -3.92 11.40
CA PHE A 174 10.91 -2.77 12.18
C PHE A 174 12.23 -3.09 12.88
N ARG A 175 13.23 -2.24 12.69
CA ARG A 175 14.57 -2.40 13.27
C ARG A 175 14.96 -1.14 14.01
N ILE A 176 15.37 -1.29 15.26
CA ILE A 176 15.93 -0.18 16.04
C ILE A 176 17.33 0.12 15.50
N TYR A 177 17.67 1.37 15.24
CA TYR A 177 19.00 1.77 14.78
C TYR A 177 19.49 3.01 15.53
N GLY A 178 20.79 3.32 15.43
CA GLY A 178 21.38 4.52 16.02
C GLY A 178 22.56 4.21 16.95
N LYS A 179 23.00 5.22 17.69
CA LYS A 179 24.06 5.06 18.71
C LYS A 179 23.48 4.42 19.98
N PRO A 180 24.28 3.74 20.81
CA PRO A 180 23.85 3.17 22.10
C PRO A 180 23.59 4.28 23.14
N ASP A 181 22.61 5.11 22.84
CA ASP A 181 22.16 6.27 23.59
C ASP A 181 20.65 6.36 23.34
N LEU A 182 19.87 6.23 24.42
CA LEU A 182 18.40 6.23 24.36
C LEU A 182 17.85 7.42 23.59
N SER A 183 18.52 8.58 23.62
CA SER A 183 18.12 9.81 22.91
C SER A 183 18.39 9.79 21.40
N LYS A 184 19.25 8.88 20.92
CA LYS A 184 19.76 8.84 19.53
C LYS A 184 19.28 7.63 18.74
N LEU A 185 18.41 6.80 19.31
CA LEU A 185 17.80 5.69 18.60
C LEU A 185 16.72 6.15 17.60
N GLY A 186 16.53 5.39 16.54
CA GLY A 186 15.41 5.49 15.62
C GLY A 186 14.84 4.10 15.34
N VAL A 187 13.75 4.06 14.57
CA VAL A 187 13.17 2.81 14.05
C VAL A 187 13.16 2.91 12.53
N ALA A 188 13.92 2.02 11.89
CA ALA A 188 13.90 1.84 10.45
C ALA A 188 12.77 0.88 10.10
N VAL A 189 12.09 1.15 8.99
CA VAL A 189 11.00 0.33 8.50
C VAL A 189 11.36 -0.17 7.12
N ALA A 190 11.33 -1.47 6.91
CA ALA A 190 11.51 -2.05 5.59
C ALA A 190 10.24 -2.77 5.14
N LEU A 191 9.90 -2.63 3.85
CA LEU A 191 8.74 -3.25 3.22
C LEU A 191 9.20 -4.31 2.22
N ASP A 192 8.87 -5.58 2.47
CA ASP A 192 8.95 -6.66 1.50
C ASP A 192 7.63 -6.72 0.73
N LYS A 193 7.70 -6.50 -0.58
CA LYS A 193 6.54 -6.52 -1.50
C LYS A 193 6.22 -7.93 -2.02
N GLY A 194 6.48 -8.96 -1.21
CA GLY A 194 6.37 -10.37 -1.59
C GLY A 194 7.51 -10.85 -2.51
N THR A 195 8.63 -10.13 -2.55
CA THR A 195 9.80 -10.49 -3.38
C THR A 195 10.87 -11.25 -2.59
N GLY A 196 10.76 -11.24 -1.25
CA GLY A 196 11.82 -11.71 -0.35
C GLY A 196 12.95 -10.69 -0.19
N LYS A 197 12.84 -9.50 -0.79
CA LYS A 197 13.80 -8.41 -0.67
C LYS A 197 13.09 -7.19 -0.10
N ALA A 198 13.32 -6.94 1.19
CA ALA A 198 12.77 -5.77 1.85
C ALA A 198 13.46 -4.49 1.36
N GLU A 199 12.66 -3.50 0.98
CA GLU A 199 13.12 -2.15 0.65
C GLU A 199 13.06 -1.30 1.91
N GLU A 200 14.20 -0.87 2.42
CA GLU A 200 14.25 0.02 3.60
C GLU A 200 13.76 1.41 3.20
N GLY A 201 12.75 1.89 3.92
CA GLY A 201 12.24 3.25 3.81
C GLY A 201 12.41 3.97 5.14
N VAL A 202 12.70 5.27 5.08
CA VAL A 202 12.59 6.12 6.27
C VAL A 202 11.11 6.43 6.46
N ALA A 203 10.40 5.57 7.21
CA ALA A 203 9.10 5.98 7.74
C ALA A 203 9.31 7.22 8.62
N ARG A 204 8.36 8.16 8.60
CA ARG A 204 8.42 9.28 9.52
C ARG A 204 8.34 8.73 10.94
N THR A 205 9.40 8.95 11.71
CA THR A 205 9.45 8.58 13.12
C THR A 205 9.12 9.78 13.98
N GLU A 206 8.29 9.59 14.99
CA GLU A 206 8.06 10.57 16.05
C GLU A 206 8.66 10.06 17.35
N ARG A 207 9.14 10.96 18.21
CA ARG A 207 9.85 10.59 19.42
C ARG A 207 9.35 11.41 20.60
N VAL A 208 9.05 10.71 21.69
CA VAL A 208 8.67 11.30 22.97
C VAL A 208 9.43 10.56 24.08
N GLY A 209 10.45 11.21 24.65
CA GLY A 209 11.33 10.58 25.64
C GLY A 209 12.09 9.38 25.07
N ASN A 210 11.94 8.22 25.71
CA ASN A 210 12.50 6.93 25.28
C ASN A 210 11.58 6.15 24.32
N THR A 211 10.44 6.72 23.94
CA THR A 211 9.49 6.10 23.02
C THR A 211 9.71 6.63 21.62
N VAL A 212 9.89 5.71 20.67
CA VAL A 212 9.92 5.99 19.23
C VAL A 212 8.65 5.41 18.62
N MET A 213 7.92 6.23 17.87
CA MET A 213 6.76 5.83 17.10
C MET A 213 7.14 5.77 15.63
N ALA A 214 6.81 4.68 14.96
CA ALA A 214 6.99 4.50 13.53
C ALA A 214 5.77 3.80 12.96
N MET A 215 5.06 4.46 12.04
CA MET A 215 3.78 3.98 11.51
C MET A 215 2.76 3.76 12.63
N ASN A 216 2.28 2.52 12.85
CA ASN A 216 1.40 2.18 13.98
C ASN A 216 2.16 1.53 15.15
N GLY A 217 3.48 1.36 15.04
CA GLY A 217 4.31 0.76 16.07
C GLY A 217 4.81 1.80 17.08
N GLN A 218 4.71 1.47 18.36
CA GLN A 218 5.26 2.20 19.49
C GLN A 218 6.37 1.34 20.13
N PHE A 219 7.57 1.90 20.19
CA PHE A 219 8.78 1.23 20.68
C PHE A 219 9.32 2.03 21.87
N THR A 220 8.97 1.61 23.08
CA THR A 220 9.50 2.21 24.32
C THR A 220 10.78 1.49 24.71
N VAL A 221 11.93 2.14 24.49
CA VAL A 221 13.23 1.52 24.76
C VAL A 221 13.54 1.62 26.25
N ASN A 222 13.61 0.46 26.90
CA ASN A 222 13.84 0.34 28.34
C ASN A 222 15.33 0.37 28.67
N SER A 223 16.15 -0.35 27.89
CA SER A 223 17.60 -0.38 28.09
C SER A 223 18.35 -0.73 26.81
N ILE A 224 19.63 -0.34 26.78
CA ILE A 224 20.59 -0.72 25.75
C ILE A 224 21.87 -1.16 26.47
N ILE A 225 22.37 -2.35 26.14
CA ILE A 225 23.66 -2.84 26.60
C ILE A 225 24.40 -3.31 25.36
N ASP A 226 25.50 -2.65 25.02
CA ASP A 226 26.23 -2.84 23.76
C ASP A 226 25.32 -2.66 22.53
N ASP A 227 25.07 -3.73 21.77
CA ASP A 227 24.21 -3.77 20.59
C ASP A 227 22.80 -4.31 20.88
N ARG A 228 22.54 -4.75 22.12
CA ARG A 228 21.29 -5.36 22.55
C ARG A 228 20.34 -4.30 23.06
N VAL A 229 19.09 -4.39 22.60
CA VAL A 229 18.02 -3.48 22.97
C VAL A 229 16.91 -4.28 23.63
N LEU A 230 16.43 -3.79 24.78
CA LEU A 230 15.18 -4.23 25.38
C LEU A 230 14.15 -3.11 25.18
N ALA A 231 13.07 -3.42 24.47
CA ALA A 231 12.01 -2.45 24.19
C ALA A 231 10.63 -3.07 24.46
N ASN A 232 9.74 -2.28 25.05
CA ASN A 232 8.32 -2.60 25.06
C ASN A 232 7.72 -2.18 23.71
N VAL A 233 7.25 -3.16 22.94
CA VAL A 233 6.70 -2.96 21.59
C VAL A 233 5.19 -3.14 21.62
N LYS A 234 4.46 -2.15 21.10
CA LYS A 234 3.01 -2.19 20.91
C LYS A 234 2.67 -1.71 19.51
N ALA A 235 1.65 -2.30 18.90
CA ALA A 235 1.08 -1.85 17.65
C ALA A 235 -0.37 -1.40 17.87
N ASP A 236 -0.72 -0.25 17.32
CA ASP A 236 -2.10 0.21 17.29
C ASP A 236 -2.86 -0.49 16.14
N PRO A 237 -3.82 -1.38 16.45
CA PRO A 237 -4.57 -2.11 15.41
C PRO A 237 -5.60 -1.23 14.69
N SER A 238 -5.90 -0.04 15.19
CA SER A 238 -6.87 0.89 14.57
C SER A 238 -6.28 1.66 13.39
N VAL A 239 -4.96 1.62 13.24
CA VAL A 239 -4.24 2.34 12.20
C VAL A 239 -4.15 1.50 10.93
N VAL A 240 -4.46 2.13 9.80
CA VAL A 240 -4.42 1.51 8.48
C VAL A 240 -3.47 2.25 7.55
N LEU A 241 -3.01 1.56 6.52
CA LEU A 241 -2.30 2.17 5.40
C LEU A 241 -3.25 2.44 4.26
N VAL A 242 -3.27 3.69 3.82
CA VAL A 242 -3.96 4.12 2.62
C VAL A 242 -2.91 4.50 1.59
N GLY A 243 -2.85 3.74 0.50
CA GLY A 243 -2.01 4.12 -0.62
C GLY A 243 -2.83 4.70 -1.76
N ASP A 244 -2.26 5.68 -2.45
CA ASP A 244 -2.90 6.41 -3.55
C ASP A 244 -2.17 6.19 -4.89
N SER A 245 -2.90 6.42 -5.98
CA SER A 245 -2.39 6.30 -7.35
C SER A 245 -1.21 7.21 -7.74
N ASN A 246 -0.85 8.22 -6.94
CA ASN A 246 0.32 9.08 -7.18
C ASN A 246 1.61 8.47 -6.62
N GLY A 247 1.52 7.30 -5.97
CA GLY A 247 2.64 6.65 -5.30
C GLY A 247 2.77 7.06 -3.83
N GLY A 248 1.85 7.85 -3.30
CA GLY A 248 1.81 8.21 -1.89
C GLY A 248 1.27 7.07 -1.05
N MET A 249 1.83 6.90 0.16
CA MET A 249 1.24 6.06 1.21
C MET A 249 1.11 6.90 2.47
N ALA A 250 -0.05 6.82 3.11
CA ALA A 250 -0.35 7.49 4.35
C ALA A 250 -0.77 6.47 5.41
N VAL A 251 -0.21 6.64 6.61
CA VAL A 251 -0.65 5.95 7.82
C VAL A 251 -1.77 6.80 8.42
N VAL A 252 -2.98 6.25 8.58
CA VAL A 252 -4.12 7.00 9.10
C VAL A 252 -4.82 6.23 10.22
N SER A 253 -5.21 6.95 11.27
CA SER A 253 -6.00 6.43 12.39
C SER A 253 -7.52 6.53 12.17
N LYS A 254 -7.92 7.27 11.13
CA LYS A 254 -9.32 7.39 10.70
C LYS A 254 -9.37 7.45 9.18
N LEU A 255 -10.17 6.58 8.59
CA LEU A 255 -10.42 6.61 7.16
C LEU A 255 -11.20 7.89 6.79
N PRO A 256 -10.89 8.51 5.64
CA PRO A 256 -11.79 9.47 5.00
C PRO A 256 -13.21 8.87 4.90
N ALA A 257 -14.24 9.71 5.04
CA ALA A 257 -15.63 9.23 5.06
C ALA A 257 -15.99 8.39 3.81
N PHE A 258 -15.45 8.73 2.65
CA PHE A 258 -15.69 7.99 1.40
C PHE A 258 -15.01 6.61 1.34
N LEU A 259 -14.16 6.28 2.30
CA LEU A 259 -13.48 4.99 2.45
C LEU A 259 -14.03 4.15 3.62
N GLY A 260 -14.97 4.70 4.40
CA GLY A 260 -15.42 4.14 5.68
C GLY A 260 -16.48 3.04 5.62
N ASP A 261 -16.99 2.72 4.43
CA ASP A 261 -18.09 1.76 4.20
C ASP A 261 -17.64 0.52 3.40
#